data_AF-A0A9P8KVZ6-F1
#
_entry.id   AF-A0A9P8KVZ6-F1
#
_cell.length_a   1.000
_cell.length_b   1.000
_cell.length_c   1.000
_cell.angle_alpha   90.00
_cell.angle_beta   90.00
_cell.angle_gamma   90.00
#
_symmetry.space_group_name_H-M   'P 1'
#
loop_
_entity.id
_entity.type
_entity.pdbx_description
1 polymer ?
#
loop_
_entity_poly.entity_id
_entity_poly.type
_entity_poly.pdbx_seq_one_letter_code
_entity_poly.pdbx_strand_id
1 'polypeptide(L)'
;GEYSMISGPAIKLIASISLISACIANVYAQPVTQYEYDANGNRTKLTDPLLNVTTYAYDALNRPVQQNQPNPASAGQLGQIKTEYNAINQITKITDPRNLQTLYGYNAFGNVQSLTSPDTGNTVNTYDDAGNILTKRDAKNQTTTYTYDALNRLTRAVYADATEGLWIQRALLLMPTIRTGA
;
A
#
# COMPACT_ATOMS: atom_id res chain seq x y z
N GLY A 1 -0.91 65.03 -47.18
CA GLY A 1 0.42 64.98 -46.56
C GLY A 1 0.56 63.62 -45.93
N GLU A 2 1.17 62.71 -46.67
CA GLU A 2 1.29 61.29 -46.38
C GLU A 2 2.20 61.06 -45.15
N TYR A 3 1.75 60.28 -44.18
CA TYR A 3 2.66 59.51 -43.34
C TYR A 3 2.54 58.05 -43.76
N SER A 4 3.52 57.72 -44.60
CA SER A 4 3.76 56.45 -45.25
C SER A 4 4.03 55.33 -44.24
N MET A 5 3.70 54.12 -44.68
CA MET A 5 3.79 52.87 -43.95
C MET A 5 5.21 52.60 -43.44
N ILE A 6 5.37 52.37 -42.13
CA ILE A 6 6.53 51.61 -41.62
C ILE A 6 6.08 50.15 -41.49
N SER A 7 5.83 49.52 -42.64
CA SER A 7 5.81 48.06 -42.76
C SER A 7 7.24 47.59 -42.98
N GLY A 8 8.00 47.47 -41.89
CA GLY A 8 9.39 47.00 -41.88
C GLY A 8 9.63 45.92 -40.81
N PRO A 9 10.72 45.14 -40.93
CA PRO A 9 10.97 43.91 -40.15
C PRO A 9 11.08 44.11 -38.62
N ALA A 10 11.09 45.35 -38.14
CA ALA A 10 11.19 45.70 -36.73
C ALA A 10 10.00 45.22 -35.87
N ILE A 11 8.76 45.22 -36.42
CA ILE A 11 7.56 44.79 -35.67
C ILE A 11 7.51 43.26 -35.53
N LYS A 12 8.07 42.50 -36.47
CA LYS A 12 8.21 41.03 -36.35
C LYS A 12 9.31 40.61 -35.36
N LEU A 13 10.32 41.46 -35.12
CA LEU A 13 11.40 41.16 -34.19
C LEU A 13 10.95 41.28 -32.73
N ILE A 14 10.09 42.26 -32.41
CA ILE A 14 9.58 42.50 -31.05
C ILE A 14 8.59 41.41 -30.62
N ALA A 15 7.73 40.94 -31.54
CA ALA A 15 6.85 39.79 -31.27
C ALA A 15 7.64 38.49 -31.07
N SER A 16 8.72 38.29 -31.84
CA SER A 16 9.61 37.13 -31.70
C SER A 16 10.38 37.14 -30.37
N ILE A 17 10.87 38.30 -29.92
CA ILE A 17 11.59 38.45 -28.64
C ILE A 17 10.65 38.27 -27.43
N SER A 18 9.39 38.69 -27.54
CA SER A 18 8.38 38.51 -26.48
C SER A 18 7.94 37.05 -26.33
N LEU A 19 7.93 36.27 -27.42
CA LEU A 19 7.67 34.83 -27.39
C LEU A 19 8.90 34.02 -26.92
N ILE A 20 10.11 34.52 -27.20
CA ILE A 20 11.35 33.91 -26.72
C ILE A 20 11.55 34.13 -25.22
N SER A 21 11.14 35.28 -24.66
CA SER A 21 11.21 35.51 -23.20
C SER A 21 10.28 34.60 -22.40
N ALA A 22 9.13 34.21 -22.96
CA ALA A 22 8.24 33.24 -22.33
C ALA A 22 8.77 31.79 -22.44
N CYS A 23 9.50 31.44 -23.51
CA CYS A 23 10.08 30.10 -23.65
C CYS A 23 11.42 29.92 -22.91
N ILE A 24 12.15 31.01 -22.61
CA ILE A 24 13.42 30.96 -21.84
C ILE A 24 13.20 30.94 -20.33
N ALA A 25 12.10 31.50 -19.80
CA ALA A 25 11.79 31.43 -18.37
C ALA A 25 11.64 29.99 -17.84
N ASN A 26 11.34 29.04 -18.74
CA ASN A 26 11.11 27.64 -18.37
C ASN A 26 12.37 26.76 -18.45
N VAL A 27 13.51 27.28 -18.91
CA VAL A 27 14.78 26.52 -19.05
C VAL A 27 15.61 26.54 -17.75
N TYR A 28 15.36 27.50 -16.86
CA TYR A 28 16.01 27.62 -15.53
C TYR A 28 15.01 27.50 -14.37
N ALA A 29 13.81 27.00 -14.63
CA ALA A 29 12.85 26.73 -13.58
C ALA A 29 13.49 25.71 -12.62
N GLN A 30 13.77 26.15 -11.39
CA GLN A 30 14.22 25.26 -10.33
C GLN A 30 13.22 24.11 -10.21
N PRO A 31 13.65 22.88 -9.86
CA PRO A 31 12.71 21.79 -9.62
C PRO A 31 11.70 22.22 -8.54
N VAL A 32 10.46 22.47 -8.94
CA VAL A 32 9.39 22.89 -8.03
C VAL A 32 8.52 21.69 -7.71
N THR A 33 8.21 21.52 -6.42
CA THR A 33 7.11 20.64 -5.99
C THR A 33 5.92 21.50 -5.62
N GLN A 34 4.74 21.20 -6.16
CA GLN A 34 3.52 21.95 -5.88
C GLN A 34 2.54 21.09 -5.09
N TYR A 35 1.81 21.72 -4.18
CA TYR A 35 0.81 21.09 -3.32
C TYR A 35 -0.52 21.83 -3.44
N GLU A 36 -1.62 21.08 -3.46
CA GLU A 36 -2.96 21.62 -3.30
C GLU A 36 -3.62 20.96 -2.09
N TYR A 37 -4.47 21.72 -1.40
CA TYR A 37 -5.14 21.29 -0.17
C TYR A 37 -6.64 21.59 -0.24
N ASP A 38 -7.45 20.79 0.45
CA ASP A 38 -8.85 21.10 0.70
C ASP A 38 -9.03 22.10 1.86
N ALA A 39 -10.27 22.50 2.15
CA ALA A 39 -10.60 23.45 3.22
C ALA A 39 -10.27 22.93 4.63
N ASN A 40 -10.13 21.61 4.80
CA ASN A 40 -9.76 20.99 6.07
C ASN A 40 -8.23 20.84 6.22
N GLY A 41 -7.47 21.28 5.22
CA GLY A 41 -6.00 21.20 5.19
C GLY A 41 -5.47 19.84 4.73
N ASN A 42 -6.31 18.96 4.17
CA ASN A 42 -5.85 17.70 3.61
C ASN A 42 -5.27 17.92 2.21
N ARG A 43 -4.13 17.29 1.90
CA ARG A 43 -3.48 17.44 0.59
C ARG A 43 -4.24 16.71 -0.51
N THR A 44 -4.85 17.41 -1.44
CA THR A 44 -5.60 16.82 -2.55
C THR A 44 -4.73 16.51 -3.76
N LYS A 45 -3.61 17.23 -3.95
CA LYS A 45 -2.72 17.05 -5.10
C LYS A 45 -1.26 17.35 -4.76
N LEU A 46 -0.37 16.60 -5.40
CA LEU A 46 1.07 16.75 -5.40
C LEU A 46 1.56 16.70 -6.84
N THR A 47 2.22 17.77 -7.30
CA THR A 47 2.95 17.77 -8.57
C THR A 47 4.44 17.75 -8.26
N ASP A 48 5.14 16.70 -8.68
CA ASP A 48 6.58 16.60 -8.49
C ASP A 48 7.36 17.45 -9.52
N PRO A 49 8.69 17.62 -9.36
CA PRO A 49 9.50 18.38 -10.32
C PRO A 49 9.56 17.80 -11.74
N LEU A 50 9.20 16.53 -11.91
CA LEU A 50 9.10 15.84 -13.20
C LEU A 50 7.70 15.98 -13.81
N LEU A 51 6.83 16.79 -13.20
CA LEU A 51 5.44 17.03 -13.57
C LEU A 51 4.53 15.79 -13.45
N ASN A 52 4.94 14.80 -12.67
CA ASN A 52 4.04 13.71 -12.29
C ASN A 52 3.06 14.22 -11.24
N VAL A 53 1.78 13.89 -11.44
CA VAL A 53 0.71 14.30 -10.54
C VAL A 53 0.23 13.10 -9.72
N THR A 54 0.23 13.25 -8.40
CA THR A 54 -0.40 12.34 -7.44
C THR A 54 -1.62 13.04 -6.86
N THR A 55 -2.77 12.37 -6.80
CA THR A 55 -4.00 12.93 -6.19
C THR A 55 -4.51 12.05 -5.08
N TYR A 56 -5.20 12.68 -4.12
CA TYR A 56 -5.74 12.04 -2.93
C TYR A 56 -7.21 12.40 -2.76
N ALA A 57 -8.00 11.44 -2.28
CA ALA A 57 -9.35 11.68 -1.81
C ALA A 57 -9.49 11.25 -0.36
N TYR A 58 -10.37 11.95 0.36
CA TYR A 58 -10.59 11.78 1.79
C TYR A 58 -12.06 11.52 2.07
N ASP A 59 -12.35 10.77 3.13
CA ASP A 59 -13.72 10.65 3.65
C ASP A 59 -14.13 11.83 4.53
N ALA A 60 -15.37 11.82 5.03
CA ALA A 60 -15.91 12.87 5.89
C ALA A 60 -15.17 13.01 7.24
N LEU A 61 -14.35 12.02 7.63
CA LEU A 61 -13.50 12.05 8.82
C LEU A 61 -12.06 12.49 8.48
N ASN A 62 -11.82 13.03 7.28
CA ASN A 62 -10.52 13.45 6.78
C ASN A 62 -9.48 12.31 6.67
N ARG A 63 -9.95 11.07 6.47
CA ARG A 63 -9.05 9.91 6.30
C ARG A 63 -8.84 9.62 4.82
N PRO A 64 -7.60 9.33 4.37
CA PRO A 64 -7.31 9.10 2.96
C PRO A 64 -7.93 7.77 2.48
N VAL A 65 -8.92 7.85 1.59
CA VAL A 65 -9.62 6.68 1.05
C VAL A 65 -9.17 6.30 -0.35
N GLN A 66 -8.50 7.22 -1.06
CA GLN A 66 -7.97 6.95 -2.39
C GLN A 66 -6.68 7.72 -2.62
N GLN A 67 -5.73 7.05 -3.27
CA GLN A 67 -4.54 7.66 -3.84
C GLN A 67 -4.40 7.21 -5.29
N ASN A 68 -4.24 8.17 -6.20
CA ASN A 68 -3.92 7.88 -7.58
C ASN A 68 -2.39 7.97 -7.77
N GLN A 69 -1.80 6.95 -8.39
CA GLN A 69 -0.36 6.85 -8.61
C GLN A 69 0.18 8.00 -9.47
N PRO A 70 1.47 8.35 -9.31
CA PRO A 70 2.09 9.41 -10.09
C PRO A 70 2.08 9.06 -11.58
N ASN A 71 1.64 9.99 -12.40
CA ASN A 71 1.69 9.88 -13.85
C ASN A 71 1.87 11.29 -14.44
N PRO A 72 2.57 11.48 -15.57
CA PRO A 72 2.43 12.69 -16.34
C PRO A 72 0.95 12.99 -16.57
N ALA A 73 0.54 14.24 -16.34
CA ALA A 73 -0.86 14.68 -16.35
C ALA A 73 -1.66 14.29 -17.62
N SER A 74 -0.97 13.91 -18.69
CA SER A 74 -1.53 13.53 -20.00
C SER A 74 -1.65 12.02 -20.27
N ALA A 75 -1.22 11.15 -19.36
CA ALA A 75 -1.01 9.73 -19.66
C ALA A 75 -2.13 8.78 -19.16
N GLY A 76 -3.40 9.06 -19.47
CA GLY A 76 -4.48 8.07 -19.30
C GLY A 76 -4.76 7.65 -17.83
N GLN A 77 -5.44 6.51 -17.66
CA GLN A 77 -6.01 6.10 -16.38
C GLN A 77 -4.94 5.81 -15.32
N LEU A 78 -4.99 6.53 -14.21
CA LEU A 78 -4.08 6.36 -13.08
C LEU A 78 -4.36 5.04 -12.37
N GLY A 79 -3.31 4.33 -11.97
CA GLY A 79 -3.42 3.26 -10.99
C GLY A 79 -3.96 3.81 -9.68
N GLN A 80 -5.03 3.22 -9.14
CA GLN A 80 -5.68 3.71 -7.93
C GLN A 80 -5.42 2.74 -6.78
N ILE A 81 -5.04 3.28 -5.62
CA ILE A 81 -5.02 2.57 -4.35
C ILE A 81 -6.23 3.05 -3.56
N LYS A 82 -7.09 2.14 -3.12
CA LYS A 82 -8.25 2.46 -2.28
C LYS A 82 -8.09 1.86 -0.89
N THR A 83 -8.40 2.64 0.13
CA THR A 83 -8.30 2.24 1.54
C THR A 83 -9.66 2.37 2.19
N GLU A 84 -10.10 1.33 2.88
CA GLU A 84 -11.32 1.33 3.68
C GLU A 84 -10.97 1.18 5.15
N TYR A 85 -11.79 1.81 6.00
CA TYR A 85 -11.58 1.86 7.44
C TYR A 85 -12.83 1.43 8.19
N ASN A 86 -12.66 0.85 9.37
CA ASN A 86 -13.76 0.65 10.31
C ASN A 86 -14.11 1.96 11.06
N ALA A 87 -15.11 1.87 11.95
CA ALA A 87 -15.60 3.00 12.75
C ALA A 87 -14.57 3.57 13.75
N ILE A 88 -13.51 2.81 14.07
CA ILE A 88 -12.44 3.21 15.01
C ILE A 88 -11.11 3.51 14.31
N ASN A 89 -11.15 3.92 13.04
CA ASN A 89 -9.99 4.34 12.23
C ASN A 89 -8.94 3.26 11.94
N GLN A 90 -9.32 1.99 11.93
CA GLN A 90 -8.42 0.91 11.50
C GLN A 90 -8.70 0.51 10.06
N ILE A 91 -7.65 0.27 9.27
CA ILE A 91 -7.75 -0.13 7.87
C ILE A 91 -8.31 -1.55 7.79
N THR A 92 -9.44 -1.75 7.13
CA THR A 92 -10.04 -3.09 6.95
C THR A 92 -9.72 -3.69 5.58
N LYS A 93 -9.46 -2.86 4.58
CA LYS A 93 -9.21 -3.29 3.22
C LYS A 93 -8.36 -2.28 2.46
N ILE A 94 -7.41 -2.80 1.69
CA ILE A 94 -6.63 -2.05 0.70
C ILE A 94 -6.85 -2.72 -0.65
N THR A 95 -7.27 -1.95 -1.66
CA THR A 95 -7.36 -2.40 -3.05
C THR A 95 -6.26 -1.75 -3.85
N ASP A 96 -5.41 -2.54 -4.49
CA ASP A 96 -4.31 -2.06 -5.33
C ASP A 96 -4.80 -1.65 -6.74
N PRO A 97 -3.93 -1.05 -7.58
CA PRO A 97 -4.27 -0.69 -8.94
C PRO A 97 -4.66 -1.85 -9.86
N ARG A 98 -4.28 -3.09 -9.50
CA ARG A 98 -4.64 -4.32 -10.21
C ARG A 98 -5.96 -4.91 -9.71
N ASN A 99 -6.68 -4.18 -8.85
CA ASN A 99 -7.91 -4.60 -8.20
C ASN A 99 -7.73 -5.82 -7.28
N LEU A 100 -6.51 -6.05 -6.80
CA LEU A 100 -6.17 -7.06 -5.81
C LEU A 100 -6.41 -6.49 -4.41
N GLN A 101 -7.00 -7.28 -3.53
CA GLN A 101 -7.47 -6.82 -2.22
C GLN A 101 -6.67 -7.45 -1.08
N THR A 102 -6.13 -6.62 -0.21
CA THR A 102 -5.60 -7.02 1.10
C THR A 102 -6.63 -6.70 2.17
N LEU A 103 -7.02 -7.70 2.97
CA LEU A 103 -8.04 -7.58 4.01
C LEU A 103 -7.41 -7.75 5.40
N TYR A 104 -7.87 -6.94 6.35
CA TYR A 104 -7.43 -6.98 7.75
C TYR A 104 -8.64 -7.25 8.66
N GLY A 105 -8.53 -8.26 9.50
CA GLY A 105 -9.46 -8.54 10.59
C GLY A 105 -8.82 -8.24 11.93
N TYR A 106 -9.58 -7.63 12.83
CA TYR A 106 -9.13 -7.23 14.16
C TYR A 106 -9.90 -7.94 15.25
N ASN A 107 -9.23 -8.25 16.36
CA ASN A 107 -9.89 -8.66 17.59
C ASN A 107 -10.54 -7.45 18.31
N ALA A 108 -11.24 -7.69 19.41
CA ALA A 108 -11.89 -6.63 20.20
C ALA A 108 -10.91 -5.59 20.80
N PHE A 109 -9.63 -5.95 20.93
CA PHE A 109 -8.56 -5.06 21.40
C PHE A 109 -7.86 -4.30 20.27
N GLY A 110 -8.32 -4.46 19.03
CA GLY A 110 -7.76 -3.78 17.87
C GLY A 110 -6.45 -4.37 17.36
N ASN A 111 -6.09 -5.60 17.74
CA ASN A 111 -4.92 -6.30 17.20
C ASN A 111 -5.31 -7.09 15.95
N VAL A 112 -4.38 -7.20 14.98
CA VAL A 112 -4.63 -7.88 13.70
C VAL A 112 -4.73 -9.39 13.92
N GLN A 113 -5.95 -9.89 13.97
CA GLN A 113 -6.26 -11.31 14.12
C GLN A 113 -6.16 -12.05 12.78
N SER A 114 -6.47 -11.40 11.66
CA SER A 114 -6.36 -11.99 10.33
C SER A 114 -5.83 -11.00 9.30
N LEU A 115 -5.06 -11.51 8.36
CA LEU A 115 -4.58 -10.82 7.18
C LEU A 115 -4.79 -11.74 5.98
N THR A 116 -5.50 -11.28 4.96
CA THR A 116 -5.62 -11.96 3.67
C THR A 116 -5.00 -11.08 2.61
N SER A 117 -3.92 -11.56 1.99
CA SER A 117 -3.24 -10.85 0.91
C SER A 117 -3.03 -11.79 -0.29
N PRO A 118 -3.20 -11.32 -1.53
CA PRO A 118 -2.89 -12.11 -2.71
C PRO A 118 -1.38 -12.36 -2.87
N ASP A 119 -0.52 -11.49 -2.31
CA ASP A 119 0.93 -11.59 -2.43
C ASP A 119 1.53 -12.51 -1.36
N THR A 120 1.00 -12.45 -0.12
CA THR A 120 1.56 -13.18 1.03
C THR A 120 0.66 -14.31 1.53
N GLY A 121 -0.54 -14.44 0.99
CA GLY A 121 -1.57 -15.39 1.40
C GLY A 121 -2.26 -15.01 2.72
N ASN A 122 -2.83 -16.01 3.39
CA ASN A 122 -3.58 -15.82 4.62
C ASN A 122 -2.68 -15.96 5.85
N THR A 123 -2.74 -15.01 6.78
CA THR A 123 -2.11 -15.11 8.10
C THR A 123 -3.17 -14.96 9.18
N VAL A 124 -3.12 -15.79 10.22
CA VAL A 124 -3.99 -15.70 11.39
C VAL A 124 -3.15 -15.67 12.65
N ASN A 125 -3.40 -14.67 13.50
CA ASN A 125 -2.73 -14.50 14.78
C ASN A 125 -3.70 -14.71 15.93
N THR A 126 -3.17 -15.21 17.04
CA THR A 126 -3.85 -15.17 18.35
C THR A 126 -2.99 -14.39 19.34
N TYR A 127 -3.62 -13.88 20.39
CA TYR A 127 -2.98 -12.99 21.34
C TYR A 127 -3.34 -13.40 22.76
N ASP A 128 -2.45 -13.12 23.71
CA ASP A 128 -2.79 -13.08 25.13
C ASP A 128 -3.41 -11.74 25.52
N ASP A 129 -3.83 -11.60 26.79
CA ASP A 129 -4.46 -10.40 27.31
C ASP A 129 -3.50 -9.19 27.36
N ALA A 130 -2.18 -9.43 27.33
CA ALA A 130 -1.16 -8.38 27.28
C ALA A 130 -0.87 -7.93 25.83
N GLY A 131 -1.47 -8.57 24.81
CA GLY A 131 -1.27 -8.27 23.40
C GLY A 131 -0.04 -8.95 22.78
N ASN A 132 0.57 -9.93 23.46
CA ASN A 132 1.63 -10.74 22.87
C ASN A 132 1.03 -11.79 21.93
N ILE A 133 1.69 -12.06 20.80
CA ILE A 133 1.22 -13.07 19.84
C ILE A 133 1.44 -14.46 20.42
N LEU A 134 0.38 -15.24 20.66
CA LEU A 134 0.49 -16.63 21.11
C LEU A 134 0.75 -17.60 19.96
N THR A 135 0.01 -17.44 18.86
CA THR A 135 0.19 -18.24 17.66
C THR A 135 0.16 -17.38 16.41
N LYS A 136 0.98 -17.75 15.43
CA LYS A 136 0.96 -17.20 14.08
C LYS A 136 0.88 -18.36 13.10
N ARG A 137 -0.24 -18.44 12.37
CA ARG A 137 -0.44 -19.38 11.27
C ARG A 137 -0.23 -18.65 9.96
N ASP A 138 0.68 -19.13 9.14
CA ASP A 138 1.00 -18.55 7.84
C ASP A 138 0.11 -19.09 6.70
N ALA A 139 0.40 -18.63 5.49
CA ALA A 139 -0.36 -18.99 4.28
C ALA A 139 -0.23 -20.47 3.89
N LYS A 140 0.80 -21.17 4.39
CA LYS A 140 1.00 -22.61 4.20
C LYS A 140 0.33 -23.44 5.30
N ASN A 141 -0.49 -22.80 6.14
CA ASN A 141 -1.07 -23.37 7.35
C ASN A 141 -0.03 -23.85 8.37
N GLN A 142 1.20 -23.37 8.29
CA GLN A 142 2.23 -23.67 9.29
C GLN A 142 2.04 -22.74 10.48
N THR A 143 1.96 -23.32 11.68
CA THR A 143 1.72 -22.56 12.91
C THR A 143 3.01 -22.46 13.72
N THR A 144 3.42 -21.23 14.01
CA THR A 144 4.45 -20.94 15.02
C THR A 144 3.77 -20.55 16.32
N THR A 145 4.20 -21.14 17.44
CA THR A 145 3.70 -20.82 18.79
C THR A 145 4.78 -20.10 19.58
N TYR A 146 4.40 -19.06 20.32
CA TYR A 146 5.30 -18.26 21.13
C TYR A 146 4.89 -18.33 22.60
N THR A 147 5.88 -18.22 23.48
CA THR A 147 5.69 -18.19 24.93
C THR A 147 6.51 -17.06 25.51
N TYR A 148 5.96 -16.43 26.56
CA TYR A 148 6.50 -15.23 27.18
C TYR A 148 6.63 -15.44 28.68
N ASP A 149 7.57 -14.73 29.30
CA ASP A 149 7.62 -14.61 30.75
C ASP A 149 6.66 -13.52 31.27
N ALA A 150 6.56 -13.40 32.59
CA ALA A 150 5.70 -12.41 33.26
C ALA A 150 6.08 -10.94 32.98
N LEU A 151 7.23 -10.69 32.34
CA LEU A 151 7.68 -9.36 31.92
C LEU A 151 7.47 -9.13 30.42
N ASN A 152 6.65 -9.96 29.76
CA ASN A 152 6.35 -9.92 28.33
C ASN A 152 7.58 -10.12 27.42
N ARG A 153 8.60 -10.83 27.90
CA ARG A 153 9.78 -11.15 27.09
C ARG A 153 9.61 -12.53 26.48
N LEU A 154 9.90 -12.66 25.18
CA LEU A 154 9.82 -13.93 24.47
C LEU A 154 10.83 -14.94 25.07
N THR A 155 10.33 -16.07 25.57
CA THR A 155 11.17 -17.13 26.16
C THR A 155 11.34 -18.33 25.25
N ARG A 156 10.38 -18.62 24.35
CA ARG A 156 10.46 -19.74 23.41
C ARG A 156 9.54 -19.54 22.22
N ALA A 157 10.02 -19.96 21.05
CA ALA A 157 9.26 -20.08 19.82
C ALA A 157 9.32 -21.54 19.32
N VAL A 158 8.18 -22.10 18.95
CA VAL A 158 8.05 -23.44 18.37
C VAL A 158 7.56 -23.28 16.95
N TYR A 159 8.41 -23.62 15.99
CA TYR A 159 8.08 -23.59 14.57
C TYR A 159 7.45 -24.92 14.16
N ALA A 160 6.56 -24.89 13.16
CA ALA A 160 6.08 -26.10 12.53
C ALA A 160 7.26 -26.81 11.87
N ASP A 161 7.56 -28.03 12.30
CA ASP A 161 8.54 -28.87 11.61
C ASP A 161 7.92 -29.41 10.32
N ALA A 162 8.68 -29.36 9.22
CA ALA A 162 8.30 -29.98 7.95
C ALA A 162 8.17 -31.50 8.03
N THR A 163 8.60 -32.13 9.13
CA THR A 163 8.47 -33.57 9.34
C THR A 163 7.06 -34.02 9.68
N GLU A 164 6.10 -33.11 9.92
CA GLU A 164 4.76 -33.54 10.32
C GLU A 164 3.94 -34.27 9.23
N GLY A 165 4.45 -34.36 7.99
CA GLY A 165 3.85 -35.17 6.92
C GLY A 165 4.31 -36.63 6.84
N LEU A 166 5.38 -37.05 7.54
CA LEU A 166 6.04 -38.35 7.32
C LEU A 166 5.77 -39.42 8.39
N TRP A 167 5.25 -39.05 9.55
CA TRP A 167 4.95 -39.99 10.64
C TRP A 167 3.61 -40.72 10.43
N ILE A 168 2.68 -40.12 9.68
CA ILE A 168 1.38 -40.75 9.37
C ILE A 168 1.52 -41.85 8.30
N GLN A 169 2.54 -41.78 7.42
CA GLN A 169 2.79 -42.83 6.41
C GLN A 169 3.65 -44.00 6.90
N ARG A 170 4.49 -43.82 7.94
CA ARG A 170 5.31 -44.93 8.49
C ARG A 170 4.61 -45.70 9.62
N ALA A 171 3.55 -45.16 10.23
CA ALA A 171 2.74 -45.88 11.22
C ALA A 171 1.82 -46.94 10.59
N LEU A 172 1.50 -46.87 9.30
CA LEU A 172 0.66 -47.86 8.61
C LEU A 172 1.42 -49.14 8.19
N LEU A 173 2.76 -49.12 8.19
CA LEU A 173 3.57 -50.23 7.67
C LEU A 173 4.20 -51.14 8.74
N LEU A 174 3.89 -50.94 10.02
CA LEU A 174 4.56 -51.66 11.13
C LEU A 174 3.60 -52.37 12.11
N MET A 175 2.44 -52.82 11.64
CA MET A 175 1.65 -53.79 12.41
C MET A 175 2.15 -55.21 12.12
N PRO A 176 2.83 -55.89 13.06
CA PRO A 176 3.07 -57.32 12.93
C PRO A 176 1.73 -58.06 13.05
N THR A 177 1.41 -58.87 12.04
CA THR A 177 0.31 -59.83 12.10
C THR A 177 0.59 -60.84 13.21
N ILE A 178 -0.03 -60.67 14.37
CA ILE A 178 -0.06 -61.71 15.39
C ILE A 178 -1.03 -62.78 14.90
N ARG A 179 -0.50 -63.95 14.50
CA ARG A 179 -1.28 -65.18 14.43
C ARG A 179 -1.71 -65.55 15.85
N THR A 180 -3.01 -65.64 16.10
CA THR A 180 -3.54 -66.50 17.14
C THR A 180 -4.35 -67.59 16.46
N GLY A 181 -3.82 -68.82 16.53
CA GLY A 181 -4.55 -70.01 16.13
C GLY A 181 -5.63 -70.36 17.13
N ALA A 182 -6.67 -71.00 16.60
CA ALA A 182 -7.49 -72.01 17.26
C ALA A 182 -7.85 -73.03 16.18
#